data_AF-A0AAX7TWT1-F1
#
_entry.id   AF-A0AAX7TWT1-F1
#
_cell.length_a   1.000
_cell.length_b   1.000
_cell.length_c   1.000
_cell.angle_alpha   90.00
_cell.angle_beta   90.00
_cell.angle_gamma   90.00
#
_symmetry.space_group_name_H-M   'P 1'
#
loop_
_entity.id
_entity.type
_entity.pdbx_description
1 polymer ?
#
loop_
_entity_poly.entity_id
_entity_poly.type
_entity_poly.pdbx_seq_one_letter_code
_entity_poly.pdbx_strand_id
1 'polypeptide(L)'
;TTEAVFACRNSSCLSSCLCVQCSPPQALGLPITDAQIAEMESHAEDIDFAVAAEEERKLRHDVMAHVHTFAHCCPTAAPIIHLGATSCYVGDNTDLIALRDGFNILLPKLARVIDRLANFAEEYADLPTLGFTHFHVDFVAQHIPECIARRWVWINLQKKNKKKNKLRMRGAVIVITDGFFPLFSALLLCRRISLPESFLTADIVLSTLQNITEGLVVYPKVIERDIHNELPFMATENIIMAIVKAGGNRQECHEKICVLSQESAAVVKQEGGDNDLLARIQRDPYFAPILGQLDALLDPKTFIGRAPQQVSKFLAEEVRPLLEPLQR
;
A
#
# COMPACT_ATOMS: atom_id res chain seq x y z
N THR A 1 -5.34 -6.87 17.69
CA THR A 1 -5.61 -5.77 16.75
C THR A 1 -4.44 -4.80 16.75
N THR A 2 -4.33 -3.88 15.80
CA THR A 2 -3.25 -2.87 15.79
C THR A 2 -3.27 -2.01 17.05
N GLU A 3 -4.47 -1.64 17.53
CA GLU A 3 -4.65 -0.96 18.82
C GLU A 3 -4.08 -1.76 20.00
N ALA A 4 -4.35 -3.07 20.05
CA ALA A 4 -3.82 -3.93 21.11
C ALA A 4 -2.28 -4.02 21.08
N VAL A 5 -1.66 -3.99 19.89
CA VAL A 5 -0.19 -4.06 19.76
C VAL A 5 0.49 -2.88 20.43
N PHE A 6 -0.09 -1.68 20.32
CA PHE A 6 0.45 -0.44 20.88
C PHE A 6 -0.23 -0.02 22.19
N ALA A 7 -1.12 -0.84 22.74
CA ALA A 7 -1.79 -0.56 24.01
C ALA A 7 -0.83 -0.71 25.19
N CYS A 8 -1.08 0.05 26.26
CA CYS A 8 -0.31 -0.02 27.51
C CYS A 8 -0.32 -1.41 28.17
N ARG A 9 -1.33 -2.25 27.90
CA ARG A 9 -1.36 -3.66 28.36
C ARG A 9 -0.34 -4.55 27.65
N ASN A 10 0.06 -4.20 26.42
CA ASN A 10 1.14 -4.88 25.72
C ASN A 10 2.52 -4.52 26.29
N SER A 11 2.58 -3.68 27.32
CA SER A 11 3.70 -3.62 28.26
C SER A 11 3.91 -4.92 29.03
N SER A 12 3.07 -5.94 28.87
CA SER A 12 3.44 -7.35 29.13
C SER A 12 4.68 -7.80 28.33
N CYS A 13 5.00 -7.13 27.22
CA CYS A 13 6.30 -7.24 26.55
C CYS A 13 7.44 -6.69 27.40
N LEU A 14 7.24 -5.70 28.29
CA LEU A 14 8.27 -5.30 29.26
C LEU A 14 8.54 -6.45 30.24
N SER A 15 7.51 -7.03 30.86
CA SER A 15 7.66 -8.19 31.76
C SER A 15 8.27 -9.39 31.05
N SER A 16 7.82 -9.70 29.83
CA SER A 16 8.39 -10.78 29.00
C SER A 16 9.84 -10.49 28.58
N CYS A 17 10.17 -9.24 28.23
CA CYS A 17 11.55 -8.83 27.95
C CYS A 17 12.43 -8.90 29.20
N LEU A 18 11.88 -8.60 30.38
CA LEU A 18 12.57 -8.76 31.67
C LEU A 18 12.80 -10.25 31.99
N CYS A 19 11.83 -11.14 31.70
CA CYS A 19 11.99 -12.60 31.84
C CYS A 19 13.05 -13.16 30.86
N VAL A 20 12.98 -12.72 29.59
CA VAL A 20 13.96 -13.06 28.54
C VAL A 20 15.33 -12.47 28.84
N GLN A 21 15.44 -11.41 29.65
CA GLN A 21 16.73 -10.91 30.11
C GLN A 21 17.43 -11.89 31.06
N CYS A 22 16.66 -12.62 31.89
CA CYS A 22 17.19 -13.49 32.94
C CYS A 22 17.56 -14.91 32.44
N SER A 23 16.96 -15.37 31.34
CA SER A 23 17.22 -16.73 30.79
C SER A 23 18.61 -16.91 30.12
N PRO A 24 19.13 -15.99 29.27
CA PRO A 24 20.47 -16.11 28.67
C PRO A 24 21.63 -16.04 29.69
N PRO A 25 21.61 -15.18 30.72
CA PRO A 25 22.69 -15.10 31.69
C PRO A 25 22.83 -16.34 32.61
N GLN A 26 21.77 -17.11 32.83
CA GLN A 26 21.86 -18.40 33.52
C GLN A 26 22.72 -19.40 32.73
N ALA A 27 22.54 -19.47 31.41
CA ALA A 27 23.39 -20.26 30.51
C ALA A 27 24.85 -19.76 30.43
N LEU A 28 25.10 -18.53 30.89
CA LEU A 28 26.42 -17.90 30.97
C LEU A 28 27.03 -17.96 32.38
N GLY A 29 26.40 -18.66 33.33
CA GLY A 29 26.93 -18.91 34.67
C GLY A 29 26.65 -17.83 35.72
N LEU A 30 25.67 -16.93 35.48
CA LEU A 30 25.20 -16.01 36.53
C LEU A 30 24.34 -16.74 37.58
N PRO A 31 24.32 -16.26 38.85
CA PRO A 31 23.57 -16.88 39.94
C PRO A 31 22.06 -16.59 39.83
N ILE A 32 21.42 -17.16 38.81
CA ILE A 32 19.97 -17.07 38.55
C ILE A 32 19.39 -18.49 38.67
N THR A 33 18.33 -18.64 39.46
CA THR A 33 17.68 -19.94 39.70
C THR A 33 16.43 -20.13 38.84
N ASP A 34 16.12 -21.37 38.47
CA ASP A 34 14.90 -21.71 37.71
C ASP A 34 13.62 -21.27 38.43
N ALA A 35 13.61 -21.32 39.77
CA ALA A 35 12.49 -20.89 40.59
C ALA A 35 12.20 -19.39 40.44
N GLN A 36 13.25 -18.56 40.35
CA GLN A 36 13.10 -17.12 40.10
C GLN A 36 12.57 -16.84 38.70
N ILE A 37 13.02 -17.58 37.68
CA ILE A 37 12.52 -17.45 36.30
C ILE A 37 11.04 -17.85 36.25
N ALA A 38 10.68 -18.99 36.83
CA ALA A 38 9.31 -19.48 36.85
C ALA A 38 8.35 -18.53 37.59
N GLU A 39 8.80 -17.91 38.70
CA GLU A 39 8.04 -16.86 39.40
C GLU A 39 7.74 -15.69 38.46
N MET A 40 8.75 -15.18 37.75
CA MET A 40 8.58 -14.07 36.81
C MET A 40 7.65 -14.44 35.63
N GLU A 41 7.77 -15.64 35.07
CA GLU A 41 6.90 -16.11 33.99
C GLU A 41 5.44 -16.23 34.44
N SER A 42 5.20 -16.69 35.68
CA SER A 42 3.86 -16.86 36.23
C SER A 42 3.12 -15.53 36.43
N HIS A 43 3.86 -14.44 36.66
CA HIS A 43 3.34 -13.09 36.88
C HIS A 43 3.54 -12.15 35.69
N ALA A 44 3.92 -12.65 34.52
CA ALA A 44 4.26 -11.82 33.36
C ALA A 44 3.12 -10.90 32.89
N GLU A 45 1.86 -11.31 33.11
CA GLU A 45 0.66 -10.53 32.77
C GLU A 45 0.06 -9.77 33.97
N ASP A 46 0.57 -9.99 35.18
CA ASP A 46 0.04 -9.46 36.45
C ASP A 46 0.64 -8.08 36.77
N ILE A 47 0.35 -7.08 35.93
CA ILE A 47 0.88 -5.71 36.08
C ILE A 47 -0.12 -4.82 36.83
N ASP A 48 0.25 -4.36 38.02
CA ASP A 48 -0.48 -3.32 38.74
C ASP A 48 -0.07 -1.92 38.23
N PHE A 49 -0.87 -1.39 37.30
CA PHE A 49 -0.65 -0.06 36.73
C PHE A 49 -0.82 1.08 37.73
N ALA A 50 -1.59 0.90 38.81
CA ALA A 50 -1.77 1.94 39.82
C ALA A 50 -0.50 2.09 40.67
N VAL A 51 0.11 0.96 41.05
CA VAL A 51 1.41 0.94 41.73
C VAL A 51 2.50 1.50 40.82
N ALA A 52 2.55 1.09 39.55
CA ALA A 52 3.54 1.60 38.60
C ALA A 52 3.45 3.12 38.42
N ALA A 53 2.23 3.68 38.30
CA ALA A 53 2.05 5.13 38.18
C ALA A 53 2.50 5.90 39.42
N GLU A 54 2.27 5.35 40.61
CA GLU A 54 2.72 5.96 41.87
C GLU A 54 4.24 5.87 42.03
N GLU A 55 4.86 4.76 41.66
CA GLU A 55 6.31 4.62 41.62
C GLU A 55 6.96 5.53 40.56
N GLU A 56 6.34 5.69 39.40
CA GLU A 56 6.83 6.61 38.36
C GLU A 56 6.81 8.06 38.85
N ARG A 57 5.77 8.47 39.60
CA ARG A 57 5.67 9.79 40.20
C ARG A 57 6.82 10.07 41.19
N LYS A 58 7.24 9.05 41.95
CA LYS A 58 8.35 9.13 42.92
C LYS A 58 9.71 9.13 42.23
N LEU A 59 9.93 8.18 41.32
CA LEU A 59 11.23 7.90 40.71
C LEU A 59 11.51 8.78 39.48
N ARG A 60 10.47 9.38 38.90
CA ARG A 60 10.49 10.11 37.61
C ARG A 60 11.13 9.30 36.49
N HIS A 61 10.94 7.99 36.53
CA HIS A 61 11.48 7.04 35.57
C HIS A 61 10.53 5.86 35.40
N ASP A 62 9.92 5.76 34.23
CA ASP A 62 8.90 4.77 33.86
C ASP A 62 9.42 3.32 33.94
N VAL A 63 10.57 3.01 33.33
CA VAL A 63 11.15 1.66 33.36
C VAL A 63 11.48 1.22 34.79
N MET A 64 12.09 2.10 35.59
CA MET A 64 12.41 1.75 36.97
C MET A 64 11.15 1.57 37.82
N ALA A 65 10.12 2.39 37.61
CA ALA A 65 8.83 2.20 38.27
C ALA A 65 8.22 0.82 37.96
N HIS A 66 8.29 0.37 36.72
CA HIS A 66 7.87 -0.96 36.33
C HIS A 66 8.77 -2.07 36.90
N VAL A 67 10.08 -1.87 37.00
CA VAL A 67 11.00 -2.82 37.67
C VAL A 67 10.63 -2.98 39.14
N HIS A 68 10.37 -1.89 39.86
CA HIS A 68 9.95 -1.93 41.26
C HIS A 68 8.57 -2.58 41.44
N THR A 69 7.64 -2.26 40.55
CA THR A 69 6.30 -2.87 40.54
C THR A 69 6.38 -4.38 40.30
N PHE A 70 7.19 -4.81 39.33
CA PHE A 70 7.35 -6.23 39.01
C PHE A 70 8.11 -6.99 40.09
N ALA A 71 9.12 -6.37 40.71
CA ALA A 71 9.82 -6.90 41.88
C ALA A 71 8.91 -7.09 43.10
N HIS A 72 7.83 -6.29 43.22
CA HIS A 72 6.84 -6.48 44.27
C HIS A 72 6.02 -7.76 44.07
N CYS A 73 5.66 -8.07 42.82
CA CYS A 73 4.97 -9.31 42.46
C CYS A 73 5.90 -10.54 42.48
N CYS A 74 7.20 -10.36 42.22
CA CYS A 74 8.19 -11.42 42.16
C CYS A 74 9.30 -11.21 43.21
N PRO A 75 9.02 -11.43 44.52
CA PRO A 75 9.96 -11.12 45.58
C PRO A 75 11.24 -11.95 45.52
N THR A 76 11.19 -13.20 45.03
CA THR A 76 12.39 -14.04 44.92
C THR A 76 13.27 -13.60 43.75
N ALA A 77 12.65 -13.13 42.67
CA ALA A 77 13.34 -12.63 41.49
C ALA A 77 13.78 -11.16 41.59
N ALA A 78 13.27 -10.38 42.54
CA ALA A 78 13.59 -8.96 42.72
C ALA A 78 15.08 -8.58 42.57
N PRO A 79 16.07 -9.34 43.12
CA PRO A 79 17.49 -8.99 43.00
C PRO A 79 18.09 -9.18 41.60
N ILE A 80 17.43 -9.96 40.74
CA ILE A 80 17.94 -10.33 39.41
C ILE A 80 17.20 -9.60 38.28
N ILE A 81 16.05 -8.98 38.56
CA ILE A 81 15.29 -8.21 37.57
C ILE A 81 16.16 -7.05 37.08
N HIS A 82 16.27 -6.90 35.76
CA HIS A 82 17.05 -5.86 35.09
C HIS A 82 18.58 -5.92 35.30
N LEU A 83 19.12 -7.01 35.86
CA LEU A 83 20.55 -7.19 36.12
C LEU A 83 21.42 -6.92 34.88
N GLY A 84 22.29 -5.92 34.96
CA GLY A 84 23.26 -5.57 33.91
C GLY A 84 22.67 -4.90 32.66
N ALA A 85 21.38 -4.58 32.65
CA ALA A 85 20.74 -3.87 31.54
C ALA A 85 20.52 -2.38 31.83
N THR A 86 20.24 -1.65 30.76
CA THR A 86 19.79 -0.26 30.79
C THR A 86 18.32 -0.20 30.39
N SER A 87 17.63 0.90 30.67
CA SER A 87 16.23 1.12 30.29
C SER A 87 15.93 0.85 28.80
N CYS A 88 16.90 1.12 27.91
CA CYS A 88 16.81 0.87 26.48
C CYS A 88 16.68 -0.62 26.14
N TYR A 89 17.22 -1.52 26.96
CA TYR A 89 17.09 -2.96 26.75
C TYR A 89 15.61 -3.36 26.71
N VAL A 90 14.80 -2.82 27.60
CA VAL A 90 13.37 -3.18 27.64
C VAL A 90 12.58 -2.30 26.67
N GLY A 91 12.84 -0.99 26.65
CA GLY A 91 12.11 -0.04 25.80
C GLY A 91 12.29 -0.29 24.30
N ASP A 92 13.53 -0.27 23.80
CA ASP A 92 13.78 -0.38 22.34
C ASP A 92 13.44 -1.76 21.79
N ASN A 93 13.69 -2.83 22.56
CA ASN A 93 13.32 -4.17 22.12
C ASN A 93 11.80 -4.37 22.11
N THR A 94 11.08 -3.80 23.08
CA THR A 94 9.60 -3.80 23.08
C THR A 94 9.07 -3.05 21.85
N ASP A 95 9.63 -1.89 21.53
CA ASP A 95 9.28 -1.15 20.31
C ASP A 95 9.54 -1.98 19.04
N LEU A 96 10.67 -2.69 18.95
CA LEU A 96 10.98 -3.56 17.80
C LEU A 96 9.98 -4.72 17.67
N ILE A 97 9.57 -5.32 18.79
CA ILE A 97 8.54 -6.37 18.83
C ILE A 97 7.20 -5.79 18.36
N ALA A 98 6.78 -4.65 18.91
CA ALA A 98 5.53 -3.98 18.51
C ALA A 98 5.52 -3.60 17.03
N LEU A 99 6.64 -3.09 16.49
CA LEU A 99 6.80 -2.80 15.07
C LEU A 99 6.67 -4.06 14.20
N ARG A 100 7.34 -5.15 14.59
CA ARG A 100 7.27 -6.44 13.89
C ARG A 100 5.83 -6.96 13.86
N ASP A 101 5.16 -6.93 15.01
CA ASP A 101 3.81 -7.47 15.17
C ASP A 101 2.78 -6.57 14.46
N GLY A 102 2.98 -5.25 14.48
CA GLY A 102 2.23 -4.31 13.64
C GLY A 102 2.35 -4.63 12.15
N PHE A 103 3.56 -4.95 11.66
CA PHE A 103 3.73 -5.37 10.26
C PHE A 103 3.07 -6.72 9.96
N ASN A 104 3.04 -7.65 10.93
CA ASN A 104 2.32 -8.93 10.77
C ASN A 104 0.81 -8.72 10.60
N ILE A 105 0.23 -7.64 11.13
CA ILE A 105 -1.17 -7.28 10.93
C ILE A 105 -1.39 -6.57 9.59
N LEU A 106 -0.51 -5.62 9.23
CA LEU A 106 -0.67 -4.80 8.02
C LEU A 106 -0.39 -5.58 6.72
N LEU A 107 0.58 -6.50 6.71
CA LEU A 107 0.99 -7.22 5.50
C LEU A 107 -0.15 -8.06 4.88
N PRO A 108 -0.90 -8.87 5.65
CA PRO A 108 -2.07 -9.58 5.12
C PRO A 108 -3.17 -8.65 4.60
N LYS A 109 -3.43 -7.51 5.26
CA LYS A 109 -4.39 -6.50 4.78
C LYS A 109 -3.99 -5.94 3.43
N LEU A 110 -2.72 -5.55 3.29
CA LEU A 110 -2.17 -5.06 2.02
C LEU A 110 -2.22 -6.14 0.93
N ALA A 111 -1.89 -7.39 1.26
CA ALA A 111 -1.98 -8.50 0.31
C ALA A 111 -3.40 -8.70 -0.21
N ARG A 112 -4.41 -8.63 0.66
CA ARG A 112 -5.83 -8.69 0.24
C ARG A 112 -6.22 -7.56 -0.68
N VAL A 113 -5.84 -6.32 -0.38
CA VAL A 113 -6.09 -5.17 -1.28
C VAL A 113 -5.51 -5.41 -2.67
N ILE A 114 -4.26 -5.89 -2.74
CA ILE A 114 -3.58 -6.18 -3.99
C ILE A 114 -4.26 -7.32 -4.74
N ASP A 115 -4.67 -8.38 -4.04
CA ASP A 115 -5.39 -9.50 -4.63
C ASP A 115 -6.74 -9.06 -5.24
N ARG A 116 -7.51 -8.22 -4.54
CA ARG A 116 -8.77 -7.68 -5.07
C ARG A 116 -8.57 -6.82 -6.30
N LEU A 117 -7.57 -5.93 -6.28
CA LEU A 117 -7.21 -5.11 -7.43
C LEU A 117 -6.68 -5.96 -8.60
N ALA A 118 -5.95 -7.03 -8.32
CA ALA A 118 -5.46 -7.96 -9.34
C ALA A 118 -6.62 -8.69 -10.03
N ASN A 119 -7.57 -9.22 -9.26
CA ASN A 119 -8.74 -9.89 -9.82
C ASN A 119 -9.61 -8.92 -10.62
N PHE A 120 -9.78 -7.69 -10.12
CA PHE A 120 -10.48 -6.62 -10.86
C PHE A 120 -9.76 -6.26 -12.17
N ALA A 121 -8.43 -6.13 -12.15
CA ALA A 121 -7.65 -5.86 -13.37
C ALA A 121 -7.74 -7.00 -14.39
N GLU A 122 -7.77 -8.25 -13.92
CA GLU A 122 -7.94 -9.44 -14.75
C GLU A 122 -9.35 -9.51 -15.38
N GLU A 123 -10.40 -9.24 -14.60
CA GLU A 123 -11.79 -9.21 -15.06
C GLU A 123 -12.01 -8.17 -16.17
N TYR A 124 -11.44 -6.98 -16.00
CA TYR A 124 -11.57 -5.86 -16.95
C TYR A 124 -10.37 -5.73 -17.88
N ALA A 125 -9.60 -6.80 -18.09
CA ALA A 125 -8.40 -6.79 -18.91
C ALA A 125 -8.67 -6.34 -20.36
N ASP A 126 -9.81 -6.77 -20.90
CA ASP A 126 -10.18 -6.54 -22.30
C ASP A 126 -11.17 -5.38 -22.48
N LEU A 127 -11.54 -4.66 -21.42
CA LEU A 127 -12.50 -3.56 -21.50
C LEU A 127 -11.80 -2.25 -21.92
N PRO A 128 -12.07 -1.71 -23.14
CA PRO A 128 -11.54 -0.43 -23.55
C PRO A 128 -12.15 0.71 -22.73
N THR A 129 -11.39 1.77 -22.49
CA THR A 129 -11.83 3.02 -21.84
C THR A 129 -11.07 4.21 -22.41
N LEU A 130 -11.51 5.44 -22.13
CA LEU A 130 -10.70 6.61 -22.46
C LEU A 130 -9.45 6.71 -21.60
N GLY A 131 -8.33 7.00 -22.25
CA GLY A 131 -7.04 7.30 -21.67
C GLY A 131 -6.87 8.80 -21.49
N PHE A 132 -6.43 9.18 -20.30
CA PHE A 132 -6.29 10.58 -19.91
C PHE A 132 -4.84 10.97 -19.69
N THR A 133 -4.47 12.11 -20.25
CA THR A 133 -3.17 12.75 -20.15
C THR A 133 -3.44 14.22 -19.95
N HIS A 134 -2.88 14.82 -18.90
CA HIS A 134 -3.27 16.18 -18.46
C HIS A 134 -4.79 16.35 -18.22
N PHE A 135 -5.51 15.27 -17.90
CA PHE A 135 -6.97 15.24 -17.82
C PHE A 135 -7.69 15.58 -19.14
N HIS A 136 -6.98 15.47 -20.26
CA HIS A 136 -7.50 15.51 -21.63
C HIS A 136 -7.49 14.09 -22.20
N VAL A 137 -8.41 13.83 -23.13
CA VAL A 137 -8.51 12.54 -23.81
C VAL A 137 -7.45 12.47 -24.90
N ASP A 138 -6.53 11.52 -24.77
CA ASP A 138 -5.37 11.42 -25.68
C ASP A 138 -5.33 10.09 -26.45
N PHE A 139 -5.86 9.02 -25.87
CA PHE A 139 -5.88 7.68 -26.48
C PHE A 139 -7.03 6.86 -25.92
N VAL A 140 -7.44 5.80 -26.60
CA VAL A 140 -8.23 4.76 -25.94
C VAL A 140 -7.26 3.92 -25.14
N ALA A 141 -7.38 4.01 -23.82
CA ALA A 141 -6.63 3.19 -22.88
C ALA A 141 -7.40 1.93 -22.53
N GLN A 142 -6.73 1.04 -21.81
CA GLN A 142 -7.43 0.13 -20.91
C GLN A 142 -7.69 0.84 -19.57
N HIS A 143 -8.67 0.38 -18.80
CA HIS A 143 -8.81 0.79 -17.41
C HIS A 143 -7.46 0.54 -16.71
N ILE A 144 -6.81 1.60 -16.22
CA ILE A 144 -5.49 1.50 -15.59
C ILE A 144 -5.64 1.41 -14.06
N PRO A 145 -5.88 0.21 -13.48
CA PRO A 145 -5.29 -0.15 -12.20
C PRO A 145 -3.81 -0.53 -12.36
N GLU A 146 -3.35 -0.87 -13.56
CA GLU A 146 -2.06 -1.51 -13.80
C GLU A 146 -0.84 -0.64 -13.44
N CYS A 147 -0.84 0.65 -13.83
CA CYS A 147 0.26 1.57 -13.50
C CYS A 147 0.32 1.93 -12.01
N ILE A 148 -0.84 2.02 -11.35
CA ILE A 148 -0.93 2.30 -9.92
C ILE A 148 -0.46 1.07 -9.14
N ALA A 149 -0.92 -0.13 -9.52
CA ALA A 149 -0.52 -1.40 -8.91
C ALA A 149 0.98 -1.68 -9.10
N ARG A 150 1.56 -1.50 -10.30
CA ARG A 150 3.01 -1.68 -10.53
C ARG A 150 3.87 -0.82 -9.61
N ARG A 151 3.56 0.47 -9.51
CA ARG A 151 4.33 1.40 -8.67
C ARG A 151 4.09 1.14 -7.18
N TRP A 152 2.86 0.81 -6.78
CA TRP A 152 2.52 0.54 -5.38
C TRP A 152 3.06 -0.78 -4.85
N VAL A 153 2.89 -1.88 -5.59
CA VAL A 153 3.31 -3.24 -5.21
C VAL A 153 4.83 -3.30 -5.06
N TRP A 154 5.57 -2.76 -6.05
CA TRP A 154 7.04 -2.76 -6.03
C TRP A 154 7.63 -1.92 -4.89
N ILE A 155 7.06 -0.74 -4.61
CA ILE A 155 7.58 0.15 -3.56
C ILE A 155 7.26 -0.40 -2.16
N ASN A 156 6.08 -0.98 -1.94
CA ASN A 156 5.60 -1.23 -0.58
C ASN A 156 5.86 -2.65 -0.06
N LEU A 157 5.64 -3.71 -0.84
CA LEU A 157 5.78 -5.08 -0.31
C LEU A 157 7.24 -5.54 -0.22
N GLN A 158 8.01 -5.38 -1.31
CA GLN A 158 9.41 -5.81 -1.36
C GLN A 158 10.29 -5.08 -0.34
N LYS A 159 10.09 -3.76 -0.16
CA LYS A 159 10.84 -2.98 0.83
C LYS A 159 10.41 -3.31 2.27
N LYS A 160 9.12 -3.50 2.55
CA LYS A 160 8.64 -3.80 3.91
C LYS A 160 9.00 -5.22 4.35
N ASN A 161 8.93 -6.21 3.46
CA ASN A 161 9.33 -7.59 3.79
C ASN A 161 10.85 -7.69 4.04
N LYS A 162 11.68 -7.00 3.23
CA LYS A 162 13.13 -6.87 3.48
C LYS A 162 13.45 -6.11 4.77
N LYS A 163 12.66 -5.10 5.15
CA LYS A 163 12.84 -4.38 6.42
C LYS A 163 12.45 -5.24 7.61
N LYS A 164 11.29 -5.91 7.58
CA LYS A 164 10.84 -6.85 8.61
C LYS A 164 11.90 -7.90 8.92
N ASN A 165 12.48 -8.54 7.90
CA ASN A 165 13.50 -9.58 8.07
C ASN A 165 14.88 -9.05 8.51
N LYS A 166 15.07 -7.73 8.58
CA LYS A 166 16.31 -7.09 9.06
C LYS A 166 16.20 -6.51 10.47
N LEU A 167 15.01 -6.45 11.07
CA LEU A 167 14.87 -6.06 12.48
C LEU A 167 15.61 -7.09 13.34
N ARG A 168 16.62 -6.64 14.08
CA ARG A 168 17.41 -7.47 15.01
C ARG A 168 17.36 -6.84 16.38
N MET A 169 17.10 -7.65 17.41
CA MET A 169 17.30 -7.28 18.80
C MET A 169 18.79 -6.98 18.98
N ARG A 170 19.12 -5.82 19.51
CA ARG A 170 20.49 -5.45 19.88
C ARG A 170 20.45 -5.03 21.34
N GLY A 171 20.94 -5.88 22.23
CA GLY A 171 21.19 -5.50 23.62
C GLY A 171 22.37 -4.54 23.63
N ALA A 172 22.08 -3.23 23.71
CA ALA A 172 23.12 -2.22 23.83
C ALA A 172 23.39 -1.96 25.31
N VAL A 173 24.51 -2.46 25.84
CA VAL A 173 25.13 -1.87 27.04
C VAL A 173 25.90 -0.65 26.54
N ILE A 174 25.25 0.50 26.52
CA ILE A 174 25.92 1.78 26.31
C ILE A 174 26.18 2.35 27.70
N VAL A 175 27.45 2.47 28.08
CA VAL A 175 27.87 3.23 29.26
C VAL A 175 27.63 4.71 28.93
N ILE A 176 26.57 5.29 29.48
CA ILE A 176 26.23 6.70 29.29
C ILE A 176 27.04 7.52 30.30
N THR A 177 27.99 8.33 29.83
CA THR A 177 28.54 9.46 30.59
C THR A 177 27.63 10.68 30.39
N ASP A 178 27.51 11.52 31.42
CA ASP A 178 26.39 12.43 31.76
C ASP A 178 25.96 13.55 30.77
N GLY A 179 26.29 13.46 29.47
CA GLY A 179 26.06 14.53 28.48
C GLY A 179 24.89 14.37 27.50
N PHE A 180 24.19 13.23 27.44
CA PHE A 180 23.30 12.87 26.31
C PHE A 180 21.78 12.87 26.58
N PHE A 181 21.35 13.31 27.77
CA PHE A 181 19.96 13.17 28.23
C PHE A 181 18.89 13.99 27.43
N PRO A 182 19.14 15.24 26.99
CA PRO A 182 18.11 16.06 26.35
C PRO A 182 17.70 15.57 24.95
N LEU A 183 18.65 15.05 24.17
CA LEU A 183 18.41 14.56 22.81
C LEU A 183 17.60 13.25 22.83
N PHE A 184 17.81 12.41 23.84
CA PHE A 184 17.14 11.13 24.02
C PHE A 184 15.64 11.29 24.37
N SER A 185 15.31 12.26 25.23
CA SER A 185 13.94 12.60 25.60
C SER A 185 13.09 13.08 24.40
N ALA A 186 13.67 13.89 23.49
CA ALA A 186 12.97 14.37 22.30
C ALA A 186 12.69 13.24 21.29
N LEU A 187 13.63 12.30 21.13
CA LEU A 187 13.46 11.11 20.29
C LEU A 187 12.38 10.15 20.84
N LEU A 188 12.30 9.98 22.16
CA LEU A 188 11.30 9.13 22.81
C LEU A 188 9.87 9.68 22.66
N LEU A 189 9.68 10.98 22.88
CA LEU A 189 8.34 11.59 22.79
C LEU A 189 7.76 11.50 21.37
N CYS A 190 8.59 11.79 20.35
CA CYS A 190 8.18 11.65 18.95
C CYS A 190 7.81 10.21 18.60
N ARG A 191 8.49 9.19 19.16
CA ARG A 191 8.23 7.77 18.85
C ARG A 191 6.91 7.26 19.45
N ARG A 192 6.55 7.70 20.67
CA ARG A 192 5.29 7.29 21.34
C ARG A 192 4.03 7.75 20.60
N ILE A 193 4.12 8.80 19.79
CA ILE A 193 3.01 9.33 18.99
C ILE A 193 3.12 8.81 17.55
N SER A 194 4.25 9.09 16.89
CA SER A 194 4.38 8.84 15.45
C SER A 194 4.34 7.36 15.06
N LEU A 195 4.86 6.45 15.89
CA LEU A 195 4.85 5.02 15.56
C LEU A 195 3.43 4.44 15.68
N PRO A 196 2.72 4.52 16.82
CA PRO A 196 1.36 4.00 16.91
C PRO A 196 0.42 4.63 15.89
N GLU A 197 0.43 5.97 15.73
CA GLU A 197 -0.45 6.67 14.80
C GLU A 197 -0.21 6.26 13.35
N SER A 198 1.06 6.07 12.95
CA SER A 198 1.37 5.60 11.59
C SER A 198 0.81 4.21 11.31
N PHE A 199 0.90 3.29 12.29
CA PHE A 199 0.38 1.93 12.13
C PHE A 199 -1.15 1.89 12.18
N LEU A 200 -1.78 2.64 13.08
CA LEU A 200 -3.24 2.76 13.15
C LEU A 200 -3.80 3.39 11.87
N THR A 201 -3.21 4.47 11.39
CA THR A 201 -3.61 5.12 10.14
C THR A 201 -3.45 4.17 8.96
N ALA A 202 -2.33 3.46 8.86
CA ALA A 202 -2.13 2.47 7.80
C ALA A 202 -3.16 1.32 7.89
N ASP A 203 -3.51 0.88 9.09
CA ASP A 203 -4.49 -0.16 9.31
C ASP A 203 -5.89 0.25 8.83
N ILE A 204 -6.31 1.46 9.16
CA ILE A 204 -7.58 2.06 8.73
C ILE A 204 -7.58 2.22 7.21
N VAL A 205 -6.55 2.85 6.64
CA VAL A 205 -6.44 3.08 5.19
C VAL A 205 -6.51 1.77 4.42
N LEU A 206 -5.81 0.72 4.85
CA LEU A 206 -5.84 -0.58 4.18
C LEU A 206 -7.20 -1.27 4.32
N SER A 207 -7.86 -1.15 5.47
CA SER A 207 -9.18 -1.76 5.69
C SER A 207 -10.26 -1.05 4.85
N THR A 208 -10.23 0.28 4.80
CA THR A 208 -11.10 1.09 3.94
C THR A 208 -10.84 0.80 2.47
N LEU A 209 -9.58 0.74 2.05
CA LEU A 209 -9.22 0.44 0.67
C LEU A 209 -9.66 -0.97 0.27
N GLN A 210 -9.54 -1.96 1.16
CA GLN A 210 -10.05 -3.31 0.91
C GLN A 210 -11.57 -3.30 0.67
N ASN A 211 -12.33 -2.57 1.49
CA ASN A 211 -13.78 -2.47 1.32
C ASN A 211 -14.16 -1.80 -0.01
N ILE A 212 -13.45 -0.74 -0.39
CA ILE A 212 -13.66 -0.07 -1.68
C ILE A 212 -13.36 -1.02 -2.83
N THR A 213 -12.22 -1.72 -2.81
CA THR A 213 -11.80 -2.59 -3.91
C THR A 213 -12.64 -3.86 -4.03
N GLU A 214 -13.30 -4.30 -2.96
CA GLU A 214 -14.29 -5.37 -2.98
C GLU A 214 -15.63 -4.94 -3.58
N GLY A 215 -15.95 -3.63 -3.55
CA GLY A 215 -17.23 -3.07 -3.98
C GLY A 215 -17.16 -2.19 -5.23
N LEU A 216 -16.10 -2.28 -6.04
CA LEU A 216 -15.99 -1.49 -7.27
C LEU A 216 -17.07 -1.91 -8.27
N VAL A 217 -17.83 -0.93 -8.75
CA VAL A 217 -18.87 -1.11 -9.77
C VAL A 217 -18.42 -0.40 -11.05
N VAL A 218 -18.35 -1.15 -12.15
CA VAL A 218 -18.03 -0.63 -13.47
C VAL A 218 -19.32 -0.44 -14.27
N TYR A 219 -19.38 0.63 -15.05
CA TYR A 219 -20.52 0.95 -15.93
C TYR A 219 -20.11 0.92 -17.41
N PRO A 220 -20.07 -0.26 -18.05
CA PRO A 220 -19.57 -0.40 -19.42
C PRO A 220 -20.28 0.49 -20.44
N LYS A 221 -21.59 0.73 -20.26
CA LYS A 221 -22.38 1.57 -21.18
C LYS A 221 -22.03 3.05 -21.13
N VAL A 222 -21.60 3.55 -19.96
CA VAL A 222 -21.10 4.93 -19.85
C VAL A 222 -19.74 5.01 -20.53
N ILE A 223 -18.87 4.03 -20.28
CA ILE A 223 -17.54 3.95 -20.90
C ILE A 223 -17.66 3.88 -22.44
N GLU A 224 -18.54 3.03 -22.95
CA GLU A 224 -18.80 2.86 -24.39
C GLU A 224 -19.30 4.16 -25.03
N ARG A 225 -20.24 4.86 -24.37
CA ARG A 225 -20.73 6.18 -24.83
C ARG A 225 -19.60 7.20 -24.89
N ASP A 226 -18.78 7.28 -23.84
CA ASP A 226 -17.70 8.26 -23.78
C ASP A 226 -16.62 7.95 -24.84
N ILE A 227 -16.30 6.67 -25.07
CA ILE A 227 -15.44 6.24 -26.19
C ILE A 227 -16.04 6.66 -27.53
N HIS A 228 -17.32 6.40 -27.76
CA HIS A 228 -17.98 6.74 -29.03
C HIS A 228 -17.90 8.25 -29.34
N ASN A 229 -17.91 9.10 -28.32
CA ASN A 229 -17.82 10.54 -28.48
C ASN A 229 -16.41 11.03 -28.86
N GLU A 230 -15.36 10.33 -28.46
CA GLU A 230 -13.97 10.80 -28.65
C GLU A 230 -13.19 10.01 -29.71
N LEU A 231 -13.53 8.73 -29.89
CA LEU A 231 -12.86 7.82 -30.82
C LEU A 231 -12.80 8.33 -32.27
N PRO A 232 -13.83 9.02 -32.82
CA PRO A 232 -13.74 9.56 -34.18
C PRO A 232 -12.55 10.51 -34.38
N PHE A 233 -12.19 11.32 -33.37
CA PHE A 233 -11.04 12.21 -33.46
C PHE A 233 -9.71 11.45 -33.39
N MET A 234 -9.66 10.38 -32.59
CA MET A 234 -8.48 9.53 -32.44
C MET A 234 -8.25 8.60 -33.65
N ALA A 235 -9.31 8.22 -34.36
CA ALA A 235 -9.26 7.30 -35.49
C ALA A 235 -8.89 7.96 -36.84
N THR A 236 -8.55 9.25 -36.84
CA THR A 236 -8.26 10.02 -38.07
C THR A 236 -7.13 9.40 -38.89
N GLU A 237 -6.03 8.96 -38.28
CA GLU A 237 -4.94 8.29 -39.01
C GLU A 237 -5.38 6.93 -39.58
N ASN A 238 -6.21 6.17 -38.86
CA ASN A 238 -6.73 4.89 -39.35
C ASN A 238 -7.59 5.09 -40.61
N ILE A 239 -8.40 6.14 -40.61
CA ILE A 239 -9.24 6.55 -41.74
C ILE A 239 -8.38 6.98 -42.94
N ILE A 240 -7.35 7.81 -42.70
CA ILE A 240 -6.40 8.22 -43.74
C ILE A 240 -5.72 6.98 -44.36
N MET A 241 -5.25 6.05 -43.54
CA MET A 241 -4.60 4.82 -43.99
C MET A 241 -5.55 3.92 -44.80
N ALA A 242 -6.84 3.87 -44.47
CA ALA A 242 -7.84 3.13 -45.24
C ALA A 242 -8.06 3.74 -46.63
N ILE A 243 -8.12 5.08 -46.74
CA ILE A 243 -8.23 5.77 -48.03
C ILE A 243 -7.00 5.54 -48.90
N VAL A 244 -5.79 5.62 -48.32
CA VAL A 244 -4.55 5.36 -49.06
C VAL A 244 -4.51 3.93 -49.60
N LYS A 245 -4.96 2.94 -48.81
CA LYS A 245 -5.08 1.54 -49.26
C LYS A 245 -6.12 1.36 -50.38
N ALA A 246 -7.17 2.18 -50.38
CA ALA A 246 -8.16 2.22 -51.46
C ALA A 246 -7.67 2.97 -52.72
N GLY A 247 -6.41 3.45 -52.73
CA GLY A 247 -5.79 4.14 -53.86
C GLY A 247 -5.89 5.67 -53.82
N GLY A 248 -6.35 6.25 -52.71
CA GLY A 248 -6.45 7.70 -52.53
C GLY A 248 -5.14 8.40 -52.15
N ASN A 249 -5.10 9.72 -52.31
CA ASN A 249 -3.96 10.55 -51.94
C ASN A 249 -3.96 10.86 -50.43
N ARG A 250 -2.84 10.59 -49.74
CA ARG A 250 -2.68 10.84 -48.30
C ARG A 250 -2.87 12.31 -47.92
N GLN A 251 -2.27 13.22 -48.69
CA GLN A 251 -2.27 14.65 -48.38
C GLN A 251 -3.66 15.24 -48.52
N GLU A 252 -4.37 14.91 -49.60
CA GLU A 252 -5.76 15.35 -49.82
C GLU A 252 -6.69 14.80 -48.74
N CYS A 253 -6.51 13.54 -48.33
CA CYS A 253 -7.30 12.93 -47.27
C CYS A 253 -7.08 13.61 -45.92
N HIS A 254 -5.81 13.93 -45.60
CA HIS A 254 -5.46 14.62 -44.37
C HIS A 254 -6.07 16.02 -44.29
N GLU A 255 -6.03 16.79 -45.39
CA GLU A 255 -6.63 18.12 -45.43
C GLU A 255 -8.16 18.05 -45.26
N LYS A 256 -8.83 17.15 -45.97
CA LYS A 256 -10.28 16.94 -45.83
C LYS A 256 -10.68 16.54 -44.41
N ILE A 257 -10.02 15.56 -43.81
CA ILE A 257 -10.37 15.10 -42.46
C ILE A 257 -10.07 16.17 -41.40
N CYS A 258 -9.04 16.99 -41.59
CA CYS A 258 -8.70 18.09 -40.70
C CYS A 258 -9.84 19.14 -40.67
N VAL A 259 -10.36 19.52 -41.84
CA VAL A 259 -11.51 20.45 -41.93
C VAL A 259 -12.74 19.87 -41.22
N LEU A 260 -13.13 18.64 -41.54
CA LEU A 260 -14.30 18.00 -40.90
C LEU A 260 -14.12 17.85 -39.38
N SER A 261 -12.90 17.59 -38.91
CA SER A 261 -12.58 17.46 -37.48
C SER A 261 -12.69 18.81 -36.76
N GLN A 262 -12.24 19.91 -37.38
CA GLN A 262 -12.38 21.25 -36.82
C GLN A 262 -13.84 21.69 -36.75
N GLU A 263 -14.63 21.38 -37.77
CA GLU A 263 -16.07 21.67 -37.77
C GLU A 263 -16.80 20.88 -36.68
N SER A 264 -16.55 19.58 -36.54
CA SER A 264 -17.12 18.76 -35.45
C SER A 264 -16.66 19.27 -34.08
N ALA A 265 -15.38 19.62 -33.93
CA ALA A 265 -14.87 20.18 -32.68
C ALA A 265 -15.53 21.53 -32.33
N ALA A 266 -15.90 22.34 -33.33
CA ALA A 266 -16.66 23.56 -33.11
C ALA A 266 -18.08 23.27 -32.62
N VAL A 267 -18.78 22.28 -33.19
CA VAL A 267 -20.09 21.84 -32.69
C VAL A 267 -20.01 21.40 -31.23
N VAL A 268 -19.02 20.58 -30.87
CA VAL A 268 -18.84 20.11 -29.50
C VAL A 268 -18.52 21.27 -28.54
N LYS A 269 -17.58 22.16 -28.91
CA LYS A 269 -17.05 23.18 -27.99
C LYS A 269 -17.85 24.48 -27.96
N GLN A 270 -18.46 24.88 -29.08
CA GLN A 270 -19.18 26.15 -29.21
C GLN A 270 -20.70 25.97 -29.09
N GLU A 271 -21.24 24.87 -29.63
CA GLU A 271 -22.68 24.62 -29.65
C GLU A 271 -23.13 23.65 -28.54
N GLY A 272 -22.19 22.91 -27.95
CA GLY A 272 -22.48 21.90 -26.93
C GLY A 272 -23.20 20.66 -27.49
N GLY A 273 -23.06 20.41 -28.79
CA GLY A 273 -23.62 19.25 -29.47
C GLY A 273 -22.76 17.99 -29.34
N ASP A 274 -23.29 16.86 -29.80
CA ASP A 274 -22.55 15.60 -29.90
C ASP A 274 -21.51 15.65 -31.03
N ASN A 275 -20.49 14.78 -30.94
CA ASN A 275 -19.50 14.64 -32.02
C ASN A 275 -20.15 14.08 -33.29
N ASP A 276 -20.16 14.87 -34.35
CA ASP A 276 -20.78 14.54 -35.63
C ASP A 276 -19.77 14.19 -36.75
N LEU A 277 -18.49 14.00 -36.41
CA LEU A 277 -17.42 13.76 -37.39
C LEU A 277 -17.70 12.55 -38.29
N LEU A 278 -18.21 11.46 -37.72
CA LEU A 278 -18.57 10.27 -38.50
C LEU A 278 -19.71 10.55 -39.47
N ALA A 279 -20.73 11.29 -39.04
CA ALA A 279 -21.85 11.67 -39.90
C ALA A 279 -21.38 12.57 -41.05
N ARG A 280 -20.39 13.44 -40.81
CA ARG A 280 -19.76 14.27 -41.85
C ARG A 280 -18.98 13.41 -42.85
N ILE A 281 -18.17 12.48 -42.37
CA ILE A 281 -17.40 11.55 -43.22
C ILE A 281 -18.33 10.70 -44.09
N GLN A 282 -19.44 10.20 -43.53
CA GLN A 282 -20.43 9.41 -44.27
C GLN A 282 -21.13 10.19 -45.39
N ARG A 283 -21.23 11.52 -45.27
CA ARG A 283 -21.88 12.39 -46.25
C ARG A 283 -20.92 12.91 -47.32
N ASP A 284 -19.62 12.99 -47.05
CA ASP A 284 -18.64 13.47 -48.02
C ASP A 284 -18.31 12.38 -49.06
N PRO A 285 -18.58 12.62 -50.35
CA PRO A 285 -18.35 11.63 -51.42
C PRO A 285 -16.89 11.14 -51.51
N TYR A 286 -15.92 11.90 -51.01
CA TYR A 286 -14.52 11.51 -50.99
C TYR A 286 -14.27 10.22 -50.20
N PHE A 287 -15.04 9.98 -49.13
CA PHE A 287 -14.87 8.81 -48.27
C PHE A 287 -15.72 7.61 -48.70
N ALA A 288 -16.44 7.70 -49.83
CA ALA A 288 -17.23 6.59 -50.38
C ALA A 288 -16.51 5.23 -50.42
N PRO A 289 -15.19 5.15 -50.75
CA PRO A 289 -14.49 3.86 -50.81
C PRO A 289 -14.34 3.12 -49.47
N ILE A 290 -14.42 3.83 -48.33
CA ILE A 290 -14.18 3.26 -46.99
C ILE A 290 -15.44 3.12 -46.15
N LEU A 291 -16.62 3.55 -46.63
CA LEU A 291 -17.86 3.55 -45.85
C LEU A 291 -18.20 2.16 -45.29
N GLY A 292 -17.96 1.09 -46.06
CA GLY A 292 -18.18 -0.29 -45.63
C GLY A 292 -17.17 -0.81 -44.60
N GLN A 293 -16.12 -0.05 -44.29
CA GLN A 293 -15.07 -0.42 -43.33
C GLN A 293 -15.11 0.44 -42.06
N LEU A 294 -15.93 1.50 -42.00
CA LEU A 294 -15.92 2.46 -40.89
C LEU A 294 -16.16 1.80 -39.53
N ASP A 295 -17.14 0.89 -39.42
CA ASP A 295 -17.44 0.20 -38.16
C ASP A 295 -16.23 -0.61 -37.66
N ALA A 296 -15.49 -1.24 -38.57
CA ALA A 296 -14.29 -2.01 -38.24
C ALA A 296 -13.10 -1.10 -37.88
N LEU A 297 -12.97 0.05 -38.53
CA LEU A 297 -11.91 1.03 -38.24
C LEU A 297 -12.11 1.74 -36.90
N LEU A 298 -13.33 1.74 -36.38
CA LEU A 298 -13.75 2.38 -35.14
C LEU A 298 -14.06 1.36 -34.04
N ASP A 299 -13.64 0.10 -34.19
CA ASP A 299 -13.75 -0.88 -33.10
C ASP A 299 -12.77 -0.50 -31.97
N PRO A 300 -13.26 -0.12 -30.76
CA PRO A 300 -12.41 0.29 -29.65
C PRO A 300 -11.38 -0.77 -29.24
N LYS A 301 -11.66 -2.06 -29.47
CA LYS A 301 -10.73 -3.16 -29.15
C LYS A 301 -9.45 -3.12 -29.98
N THR A 302 -9.45 -2.41 -31.11
CA THR A 302 -8.25 -2.25 -31.94
C THR A 302 -7.32 -1.15 -31.45
N PHE A 303 -7.79 -0.27 -30.54
CA PHE A 303 -7.04 0.89 -30.05
C PHE A 303 -6.33 0.65 -28.70
N ILE A 304 -6.59 -0.47 -28.02
CA ILE A 304 -6.02 -0.79 -26.70
C ILE A 304 -4.59 -1.37 -26.76
N GLY A 305 -4.01 -1.52 -27.95
CA GLY A 305 -2.63 -1.96 -28.14
C GLY A 305 -2.31 -3.30 -27.46
N ARG A 306 -1.35 -3.31 -26.54
CA ARG A 306 -0.90 -4.51 -25.81
C ARG A 306 -1.43 -4.62 -24.39
N ALA A 307 -2.41 -3.80 -24.03
CA ALA A 307 -2.82 -3.64 -22.65
C ALA A 307 -3.29 -4.95 -21.98
N PRO A 308 -4.12 -5.80 -22.64
CA PRO A 308 -4.53 -7.09 -22.04
C PRO A 308 -3.35 -8.04 -21.78
N GLN A 309 -2.38 -8.07 -22.69
CA GLN A 309 -1.19 -8.92 -22.54
C GLN A 309 -0.22 -8.36 -21.49
N GLN A 310 -0.18 -7.04 -21.31
CA GLN A 310 0.60 -6.39 -20.25
C GLN A 310 0.05 -6.77 -18.88
N VAL A 311 -1.28 -6.68 -18.69
CA VAL A 311 -1.95 -7.09 -17.45
C VAL A 311 -1.68 -8.55 -17.15
N SER A 312 -1.93 -9.43 -18.11
CA SER A 312 -1.73 -10.88 -17.93
C SER A 312 -0.29 -11.20 -17.52
N LYS A 313 0.68 -10.58 -18.20
CA LYS A 313 2.11 -10.77 -17.89
C LYS A 313 2.46 -10.24 -16.50
N PHE A 314 2.02 -9.03 -16.17
CA PHE A 314 2.30 -8.38 -14.88
C PHE A 314 1.72 -9.18 -13.71
N LEU A 315 0.47 -9.64 -13.83
CA LEU A 315 -0.17 -10.44 -12.80
C LEU A 315 0.59 -11.76 -12.57
N ALA A 316 0.94 -12.48 -13.65
CA ALA A 316 1.62 -13.76 -13.57
C ALA A 316 3.07 -13.66 -13.07
N GLU A 317 3.85 -12.72 -13.57
CA GLU A 317 5.30 -12.63 -13.28
C GLU A 317 5.62 -11.86 -11.99
N GLU A 318 4.81 -10.85 -11.65
CA GLU A 318 5.13 -9.92 -10.55
C GLU A 318 4.15 -10.01 -9.38
N VAL A 319 2.84 -10.15 -9.61
CA VAL A 319 1.84 -10.03 -8.52
C VAL A 319 1.58 -11.36 -7.83
N ARG A 320 1.16 -12.40 -8.57
CA ARG A 320 0.78 -13.70 -8.00
C ARG A 320 1.92 -14.33 -7.17
N PRO A 321 3.20 -14.32 -7.62
CA PRO A 321 4.31 -14.85 -6.82
C PRO A 321 4.55 -14.10 -5.50
N LEU A 322 4.17 -12.81 -5.42
CA LEU A 322 4.29 -12.03 -4.18
C LEU A 322 3.19 -12.35 -3.18
N LEU A 323 2.03 -12.80 -3.65
CA LEU A 323 0.88 -13.12 -2.81
C LEU A 323 0.95 -14.55 -2.26
N GLU A 324 1.58 -15.50 -2.96
CA GLU A 324 1.70 -16.90 -2.53
C GLU A 324 2.15 -17.08 -1.06
N PRO A 325 3.19 -16.40 -0.55
CA PRO A 325 3.63 -16.58 0.84
C PRO A 325 2.68 -15.97 1.87
N LEU A 326 1.77 -15.09 1.45
CA LEU A 326 0.85 -14.32 2.30
C LEU A 326 -0.58 -14.87 2.27
N GLN A 327 -0.85 -15.86 1.42
CA GLN A 327 -2.12 -16.59 1.33
C GLN A 327 -2.17 -17.84 2.24
N ARG A 328 -1.07 -18.15 2.97
CA ARG A 328 -1.01 -19.18 4.00
C ARG A 328 -1.35 -18.64 5.37
#